data_AF-C4ZGY1-F1
#
_entry.id   AF-C4ZGY1-F1
#
_cell.length_a   1.000
_cell.length_b   1.000
_cell.length_c   1.000
_cell.angle_alpha   90.00
_cell.angle_beta   90.00
_cell.angle_gamma   90.00
#
_symmetry.space_group_name_H-M   'P 1'
#
loop_
_entity.id
_entity.type
_entity.pdbx_description
1 polymer ?
#
loop_
_entity_poly.entity_id
_entity_poly.type
_entity_poly.pdbx_seq_one_letter_code
_entity_poly.pdbx_strand_id
1 'polypeptide(L)'
;MESLGRVNVYRNIIENNDLKLNGEIIKLFKLNERILKNIETLFLIRDNIENRDSLFEMYIQDIINQGQNLAEAVDVPNYRKLLNDIIEIEESKKKTANKFNALIKKLSEFNDRRLENLEKQGVFIFSDYKPKGLEDYKDNAYNSYLEENYNNEENSMVFLSYAYEDKLYTIALFFYFQIKKIFLYIDWMNNGKEDKGNVLKQKLRKALDNSKQLVFLRTPNSELKIEGNYYVRPWCSWELGNFYERQGSGQKFFIDLYDHGKIDNLQLDGIKLLTGVANGELSGIIQ
;
A
#
# COMPACT_ATOMS: atom_id res chain seq x y z
N MET A 1 13.66 7.06 1.66
CA MET A 1 12.73 5.92 1.72
C MET A 1 11.77 6.00 2.88
N GLU A 2 12.18 6.45 4.07
CA GLU A 2 11.24 6.70 5.20
C GLU A 2 10.02 7.52 4.78
N SER A 3 10.19 8.47 3.86
CA SER A 3 9.10 9.25 3.26
C SER A 3 7.98 8.41 2.62
N LEU A 4 8.27 7.16 2.23
CA LEU A 4 7.32 6.21 1.66
C LEU A 4 6.70 5.27 2.72
N GLY A 5 7.14 5.32 3.97
CA GLY A 5 6.50 4.61 5.09
C GLY A 5 5.01 4.97 5.21
N ARG A 6 4.17 4.04 5.68
CA ARG A 6 2.71 4.24 5.77
C ARG A 6 2.37 5.50 6.52
N VAL A 7 2.97 5.70 7.70
CA VAL A 7 2.75 6.89 8.55
C VAL A 7 3.08 8.17 7.78
N ASN A 8 4.22 8.21 7.09
CA ASN A 8 4.68 9.41 6.40
C ASN A 8 3.84 9.71 5.16
N VAL A 9 3.47 8.69 4.39
CA VAL A 9 2.60 8.85 3.22
C VAL A 9 1.19 9.27 3.67
N TYR A 10 0.60 8.61 4.67
CA TYR A 10 -0.71 8.99 5.20
C TYR A 10 -0.70 10.43 5.73
N ARG A 11 0.31 10.81 6.52
CA ARG A 11 0.45 12.17 7.04
C ARG A 11 0.58 13.18 5.91
N ASN A 12 1.40 12.90 4.90
CA ASN A 12 1.56 13.76 3.74
C ASN A 12 0.21 14.01 3.03
N ILE A 13 -0.62 12.99 2.84
CA ILE A 13 -1.93 13.16 2.22
C ILE A 13 -2.90 13.92 3.12
N ILE A 14 -2.90 13.63 4.43
CA ILE A 14 -3.75 14.33 5.41
C ILE A 14 -3.42 15.82 5.48
N GLU A 15 -2.14 16.19 5.47
CA GLU A 15 -1.67 17.57 5.57
C GLU A 15 -1.87 18.37 4.28
N ASN A 16 -1.69 17.75 3.12
CA ASN A 16 -1.89 18.41 1.83
C ASN A 16 -3.37 18.51 1.43
N ASN A 17 -4.27 17.86 2.19
CA ASN A 17 -5.73 17.97 2.08
C ASN A 17 -6.24 17.91 0.64
N ASP A 18 -5.92 16.81 -0.07
CA ASP A 18 -6.35 16.62 -1.45
C ASP A 18 -7.88 16.71 -1.55
N LEU A 19 -8.36 17.77 -2.19
CA LEU A 19 -9.78 18.10 -2.33
C LEU A 19 -10.57 17.03 -3.11
N LYS A 20 -9.87 16.12 -3.80
CA LYS A 20 -10.48 15.01 -4.55
C LYS A 20 -10.60 13.73 -3.74
N LEU A 21 -9.96 13.61 -2.57
CA LEU A 21 -10.03 12.40 -1.76
C LEU A 21 -11.28 12.42 -0.87
N ASN A 22 -12.01 11.30 -0.83
CA ASN A 22 -13.19 11.19 -0.01
C ASN A 22 -12.87 11.25 1.50
N GLY A 23 -13.66 12.00 2.26
CA GLY A 23 -13.48 12.21 3.69
C GLY A 23 -13.47 10.92 4.53
N GLU A 24 -14.19 9.87 4.10
CA GLU A 24 -14.16 8.56 4.77
C GLU A 24 -12.81 7.84 4.58
N ILE A 25 -12.15 8.04 3.44
CA ILE A 25 -10.81 7.51 3.20
C ILE A 25 -9.77 8.28 4.03
N ILE A 26 -9.94 9.61 4.16
CA ILE A 26 -9.10 10.44 5.04
C ILE A 26 -9.21 9.96 6.50
N LYS A 27 -10.40 9.60 6.97
CA LYS A 27 -10.60 9.02 8.31
C LYS A 27 -9.84 7.71 8.48
N LEU A 28 -9.87 6.83 7.48
CA LEU A 28 -9.06 5.60 7.49
C LEU A 28 -7.55 5.89 7.55
N PHE A 29 -7.05 6.87 6.80
CA PHE A 29 -5.65 7.29 6.90
C PHE A 29 -5.31 7.80 8.30
N LYS A 30 -6.16 8.65 8.89
CA LYS A 30 -5.96 9.17 10.26
C LYS A 30 -5.93 8.07 11.31
N LEU A 31 -6.82 7.08 11.20
CA LEU A 31 -6.82 5.93 12.09
C LEU A 31 -5.52 5.13 12.00
N ASN A 32 -5.10 4.76 10.77
CA ASN A 32 -3.91 3.97 10.56
C ASN A 32 -2.64 4.74 10.96
N GLU A 33 -2.58 6.04 10.65
CA GLU A 33 -1.49 6.92 11.10
C GLU A 33 -1.42 6.94 12.62
N ARG A 34 -2.54 7.13 13.32
CA ARG A 34 -2.59 7.15 14.79
C ARG A 34 -2.10 5.85 15.41
N ILE A 35 -2.48 4.70 14.84
CA ILE A 35 -2.04 3.38 15.32
C ILE A 35 -0.55 3.16 15.04
N LEU A 36 -0.06 3.58 13.87
CA LEU A 36 1.30 3.25 13.43
C LEU A 36 2.36 4.30 13.78
N LYS A 37 1.98 5.53 14.16
CA LYS A 37 2.87 6.69 14.26
C LYS A 37 4.18 6.45 15.03
N ASN A 38 4.10 5.74 16.15
CA ASN A 38 5.25 5.43 16.99
C ASN A 38 5.74 3.98 16.83
N ILE A 39 4.96 3.14 16.14
CA ILE A 39 5.24 1.72 15.97
C ILE A 39 6.05 1.47 14.70
N GLU A 40 5.66 2.05 13.56
CA GLU A 40 6.28 1.77 12.26
C GLU A 40 7.77 2.11 12.26
N THR A 41 8.14 3.23 12.89
CA THR A 41 9.53 3.70 13.03
C THR A 41 10.42 2.69 13.74
N LEU A 42 9.86 1.85 14.62
CA LEU A 42 10.63 0.82 15.31
C LEU A 42 11.17 -0.27 14.38
N PHE A 43 10.58 -0.41 13.19
CA PHE A 43 10.87 -1.49 12.25
C PHE A 43 11.46 -1.00 10.94
N LEU A 44 11.81 0.28 10.77
CA LEU A 44 12.42 0.75 9.53
C LEU A 44 13.88 0.28 9.41
N ILE A 45 14.34 -0.06 8.20
CA ILE A 45 15.68 -0.65 7.93
C ILE A 45 16.84 0.18 8.48
N ARG A 46 16.65 1.50 8.63
CA ARG A 46 17.71 2.44 9.01
C ARG A 46 17.80 2.70 10.51
N ASP A 47 16.84 2.23 11.28
CA ASP A 47 16.71 2.55 12.70
C ASP A 47 17.11 1.33 13.54
N ASN A 48 18.39 1.29 13.95
CA ASN A 48 18.82 0.39 15.01
C ASN A 48 18.36 0.96 16.35
N ILE A 49 17.21 0.52 16.82
CA ILE A 49 16.58 1.05 18.03
C ILE A 49 16.86 0.12 19.20
N GLU A 50 17.58 0.65 20.20
CA GLU A 50 17.73 0.00 21.49
C GLU A 50 16.37 -0.12 22.19
N ASN A 51 16.13 -1.23 22.88
CA ASN A 51 14.87 -1.51 23.59
C ASN A 51 13.63 -1.54 22.69
N ARG A 52 13.78 -1.88 21.39
CA ARG A 52 12.70 -2.03 20.40
C ARG A 52 11.49 -2.80 20.97
N ASP A 53 11.73 -3.92 21.66
CA ASP A 53 10.67 -4.77 22.21
C ASP A 53 9.84 -4.05 23.28
N SER A 54 10.51 -3.43 24.26
CA SER A 54 9.82 -2.69 25.34
C SER A 54 9.08 -1.46 24.81
N LEU A 55 9.65 -0.75 23.83
CA LEU A 55 8.98 0.39 23.19
C LEU A 55 7.74 -0.05 22.41
N PHE A 56 7.83 -1.17 21.69
CA PHE A 56 6.68 -1.73 20.97
C PHE A 56 5.54 -2.06 21.92
N GLU A 57 5.82 -2.75 23.04
CA GLU A 57 4.82 -3.09 24.05
C GLU A 57 4.18 -1.84 24.65
N MET A 58 4.99 -0.84 25.02
CA MET A 58 4.49 0.44 25.54
C MET A 58 3.55 1.14 24.56
N TYR A 59 3.93 1.26 23.28
CA TYR A 59 3.08 1.93 22.28
C TYR A 59 1.81 1.16 21.96
N ILE A 60 1.84 -0.17 21.95
CA ILE A 60 0.62 -0.98 21.79
C ILE A 60 -0.31 -0.77 22.99
N GLN A 61 0.20 -0.76 24.21
CA GLN A 61 -0.60 -0.50 25.41
C GLN A 61 -1.22 0.90 25.39
N ASP A 62 -0.48 1.92 24.93
CA ASP A 62 -1.03 3.26 24.74
C ASP A 62 -2.22 3.27 23.76
N ILE A 63 -2.13 2.52 22.66
CA ILE A 63 -3.22 2.38 21.69
C ILE A 63 -4.42 1.67 22.31
N ILE A 64 -4.18 0.60 23.08
CA ILE A 64 -5.24 -0.17 23.75
C ILE A 64 -5.98 0.71 24.76
N ASN A 65 -5.23 1.46 25.59
CA ASN A 65 -5.76 2.40 26.57
C ASN A 65 -6.55 3.54 25.91
N GLN A 66 -6.06 4.04 24.77
CA GLN A 66 -6.77 5.04 23.97
C GLN A 66 -7.92 4.45 23.14
N GLY A 67 -8.04 3.12 23.04
CA GLY A 67 -8.95 2.39 22.17
C GLY A 67 -10.43 2.76 22.32
N GLN A 68 -10.81 3.27 23.50
CA GLN A 68 -12.14 3.84 23.74
C GLN A 68 -12.46 5.04 22.82
N ASN A 69 -11.45 5.76 22.32
CA ASN A 69 -11.56 6.91 21.42
C ASN A 69 -11.23 6.58 19.95
N LEU A 70 -11.02 5.30 19.58
CA LEU A 70 -10.83 4.88 18.18
C LEU A 70 -12.15 4.65 17.44
N ALA A 71 -13.27 4.55 18.18
CA ALA A 71 -14.59 4.33 17.60
C ALA A 71 -15.15 5.64 17.02
N GLU A 72 -15.05 5.80 15.70
CA GLU A 72 -15.96 6.72 15.01
C GLU A 72 -17.38 6.13 15.10
N ALA A 73 -18.35 6.96 15.51
CA ALA A 73 -19.70 6.52 15.91
C ALA A 73 -20.50 5.69 14.89
N VAL A 74 -19.99 5.53 13.66
CA VAL A 74 -20.67 4.88 12.53
C VAL A 74 -20.29 3.40 12.35
N ASP A 75 -19.14 2.91 12.86
CA ASP A 75 -18.68 1.50 12.65
C ASP A 75 -18.09 0.82 13.90
N VAL A 76 -18.69 1.10 15.05
CA VAL A 76 -18.23 0.63 16.37
C VAL A 76 -17.89 -0.88 16.44
N PRO A 77 -18.67 -1.80 15.84
CA PRO A 77 -18.37 -3.23 15.91
C PRO A 77 -17.04 -3.61 15.23
N ASN A 78 -16.74 -3.05 14.05
CA ASN A 78 -15.48 -3.35 13.36
C ASN A 78 -14.29 -2.75 14.09
N TYR A 79 -14.43 -1.54 14.65
CA TYR A 79 -13.38 -0.92 15.48
C TYR A 79 -13.10 -1.72 16.75
N ARG A 80 -14.16 -2.20 17.43
CA ARG A 80 -13.99 -3.06 18.61
C ARG A 80 -13.29 -4.37 18.25
N LYS A 81 -13.62 -4.96 17.10
CA LYS A 81 -12.92 -6.15 16.61
C LYS A 81 -11.44 -5.87 16.36
N LEU A 82 -11.09 -4.75 15.70
CA LEU A 82 -9.71 -4.36 15.48
C LEU A 82 -8.95 -4.19 16.81
N LEU A 83 -9.58 -3.55 17.80
CA LEU A 83 -8.99 -3.39 19.13
C LEU A 83 -8.70 -4.75 19.79
N ASN A 84 -9.64 -5.71 19.70
CA ASN A 84 -9.43 -7.07 20.19
C ASN A 84 -8.30 -7.78 19.45
N ASP A 85 -8.24 -7.66 18.11
CA ASP A 85 -7.14 -8.21 17.31
C ASP A 85 -5.78 -7.64 17.76
N ILE A 86 -5.71 -6.36 18.14
CA ILE A 86 -4.49 -5.71 18.67
C ILE A 86 -4.12 -6.26 20.05
N ILE A 87 -5.09 -6.45 20.96
CA ILE A 87 -4.88 -7.06 22.27
C ILE A 87 -4.33 -8.48 22.11
N GLU A 88 -4.91 -9.30 21.24
CA GLU A 88 -4.43 -10.66 20.98
C GLU A 88 -3.00 -10.69 20.42
N ILE A 89 -2.61 -9.69 19.61
CA ILE A 89 -1.23 -9.55 19.12
C ILE A 89 -0.27 -9.24 20.28
N GLU A 90 -0.66 -8.33 21.16
CA GLU A 90 0.10 -7.92 22.34
C GLU A 90 0.37 -9.11 23.27
N GLU A 91 -0.68 -9.85 23.61
CA GLU A 91 -0.63 -11.03 24.50
C GLU A 91 0.09 -12.24 23.88
N SER A 92 0.32 -12.22 22.56
CA SER A 92 0.96 -13.34 21.87
C SER A 92 2.42 -13.54 22.30
N LYS A 93 2.86 -14.81 22.35
CA LYS A 93 4.27 -15.18 22.64
C LYS A 93 5.21 -15.04 21.45
N LYS A 94 4.78 -14.38 20.38
CA LYS A 94 5.57 -14.20 19.15
C LYS A 94 6.66 -13.16 19.36
N LYS A 95 7.74 -13.24 18.58
CA LYS A 95 8.76 -12.18 18.51
C LYS A 95 8.13 -10.86 18.07
N THR A 96 8.66 -9.73 18.52
CA THR A 96 8.17 -8.38 18.23
C THR A 96 8.04 -8.09 16.73
N ALA A 97 9.00 -8.49 15.90
CA ALA A 97 8.90 -8.37 14.45
C ALA A 97 7.67 -9.12 13.89
N ASN A 98 7.34 -10.29 14.44
CA ASN A 98 6.18 -11.07 14.04
C ASN A 98 4.87 -10.48 14.58
N LYS A 99 4.91 -9.82 15.74
CA LYS A 99 3.78 -9.02 16.24
C LYS A 99 3.50 -7.84 15.32
N PHE A 100 4.52 -7.11 14.88
CA PHE A 100 4.39 -6.02 13.90
C PHE A 100 3.82 -6.50 12.56
N ASN A 101 4.32 -7.62 12.04
CA ASN A 101 3.78 -8.22 10.81
C ASN A 101 2.30 -8.58 10.96
N ALA A 102 1.91 -9.10 12.13
CA ALA A 102 0.51 -9.41 12.43
C ALA A 102 -0.33 -8.13 12.51
N LEU A 103 0.19 -7.05 13.11
CA LEU A 103 -0.48 -5.75 13.17
C LEU A 103 -0.76 -5.19 11.77
N ILE A 104 0.25 -5.18 10.88
CA ILE A 104 0.08 -4.72 9.49
C ILE A 104 -0.99 -5.54 8.76
N LYS A 105 -1.01 -6.85 8.94
CA LYS A 105 -2.03 -7.74 8.37
C LYS A 105 -3.44 -7.43 8.88
N LYS A 106 -3.59 -7.26 10.20
CA LYS A 106 -4.89 -6.94 10.80
C LYS A 106 -5.41 -5.57 10.40
N LEU A 107 -4.54 -4.58 10.27
CA LEU A 107 -4.90 -3.28 9.71
C LEU A 107 -5.33 -3.40 8.25
N SER A 108 -4.60 -4.16 7.44
CA SER A 108 -4.95 -4.43 6.04
C SER A 108 -6.34 -5.07 5.91
N GLU A 109 -6.60 -6.13 6.67
CA GLU A 109 -7.91 -6.81 6.74
C GLU A 109 -9.04 -5.90 7.22
N PHE A 110 -8.78 -5.00 8.17
CA PHE A 110 -9.74 -4.01 8.63
C PHE A 110 -10.05 -2.99 7.53
N ASN A 111 -9.02 -2.42 6.93
CA ASN A 111 -9.13 -1.39 5.91
C ASN A 111 -9.85 -1.89 4.67
N ASP A 112 -9.52 -3.08 4.18
CA ASP A 112 -10.15 -3.69 3.02
C ASP A 112 -11.65 -3.90 3.23
N ARG A 113 -12.04 -4.42 4.41
CA ARG A 113 -13.46 -4.55 4.78
C ARG A 113 -14.16 -3.21 4.83
N ARG A 114 -13.50 -2.17 5.36
CA ARG A 114 -14.09 -0.82 5.42
C ARG A 114 -14.26 -0.23 4.02
N LEU A 115 -13.26 -0.37 3.15
CA LEU A 115 -13.32 0.07 1.75
C LEU A 115 -14.45 -0.63 1.00
N GLU A 116 -14.59 -1.95 1.14
CA GLU A 116 -15.70 -2.71 0.53
C GLU A 116 -17.08 -2.27 1.05
N ASN A 117 -17.20 -1.94 2.34
CA ASN A 117 -18.45 -1.44 2.91
C ASN A 117 -18.76 -0.02 2.46
N LEU A 118 -17.75 0.85 2.34
CA LEU A 118 -17.90 2.20 1.80
C LEU A 118 -18.38 2.15 0.35
N GLU A 119 -17.77 1.32 -0.48
CA GLU A 119 -18.16 1.15 -1.88
C GLU A 119 -19.61 0.69 -2.02
N LYS A 120 -20.05 -0.27 -1.19
CA LYS A 120 -21.47 -0.72 -1.13
C LYS A 120 -22.44 0.39 -0.71
N GLN A 121 -21.97 1.38 0.05
CA GLN A 121 -22.73 2.56 0.46
C GLN A 121 -22.69 3.68 -0.58
N GLY A 122 -22.03 3.47 -1.74
CA GLY A 122 -21.84 4.50 -2.76
C GLY A 122 -20.78 5.53 -2.39
N VAL A 123 -19.92 5.23 -1.41
CA VAL A 123 -18.78 6.06 -1.03
C VAL A 123 -17.54 5.54 -1.75
N PHE A 124 -17.03 6.33 -2.68
CA PHE A 124 -15.88 5.98 -3.51
C PHE A 124 -14.59 6.68 -3.04
N ILE A 125 -13.45 6.23 -3.57
CA ILE A 125 -12.13 6.79 -3.24
C ILE A 125 -12.08 8.29 -3.55
N PHE A 126 -12.54 8.66 -4.75
CA PHE A 126 -12.61 10.05 -5.19
C PHE A 126 -13.95 10.65 -4.80
N SER A 127 -13.94 11.85 -4.22
CA SER A 127 -15.13 12.56 -3.72
C SER A 127 -16.04 13.09 -4.83
N ASP A 128 -15.47 13.38 -6.00
CA ASP A 128 -16.14 13.89 -7.19
C ASP A 128 -16.64 12.78 -8.13
N TYR A 129 -16.27 11.52 -7.87
CA TYR A 129 -16.71 10.41 -8.70
C TYR A 129 -18.21 10.12 -8.52
N LYS A 130 -18.92 10.12 -9.65
CA LYS A 130 -20.33 9.73 -9.74
C LYS A 130 -20.46 8.64 -10.82
N PRO A 131 -20.87 7.41 -10.48
CA PRO A 131 -21.06 6.38 -11.48
C PRO A 131 -22.22 6.77 -12.41
N LYS A 132 -21.99 6.75 -13.73
CA LYS A 132 -23.06 6.95 -14.74
C LYS A 132 -23.87 5.69 -15.04
N GLY A 133 -23.48 4.54 -14.47
CA GLY A 133 -24.12 3.23 -14.61
C GLY A 133 -23.27 2.11 -13.99
N LEU A 134 -23.80 0.88 -13.91
CA LEU A 134 -23.09 -0.30 -13.36
C LEU A 134 -21.94 -0.82 -14.26
N GLU A 135 -21.91 -0.45 -15.54
CA GLU A 135 -20.95 -0.98 -16.53
C GLU A 135 -19.81 -0.01 -16.90
N ASP A 136 -19.86 1.24 -16.44
CA ASP A 136 -18.86 2.27 -16.79
C ASP A 136 -17.87 2.55 -15.64
N TYR A 137 -17.01 1.57 -15.37
CA TYR A 137 -15.74 1.84 -14.66
C TYR A 137 -14.76 2.67 -15.51
N LYS A 138 -15.11 2.92 -16.79
CA LYS A 138 -14.33 3.70 -17.76
C LYS A 138 -14.56 5.20 -17.68
N ASP A 139 -15.44 5.70 -16.81
CA ASP A 139 -15.76 7.13 -16.75
C ASP A 139 -15.59 7.65 -15.31
N ASN A 140 -14.45 7.29 -14.71
CA ASN A 140 -14.10 7.66 -13.35
C ASN A 140 -13.30 8.97 -13.28
N ALA A 141 -13.29 9.63 -12.10
CA ALA A 141 -12.44 10.80 -11.81
C ALA A 141 -10.95 10.53 -12.08
N TYR A 142 -10.58 9.25 -12.10
CA TYR A 142 -9.29 8.72 -12.50
C TYR A 142 -9.02 8.87 -14.02
N ASN A 143 -10.01 8.68 -14.90
CA ASN A 143 -9.89 8.95 -16.33
C ASN A 143 -9.94 10.43 -16.67
N SER A 144 -10.79 11.24 -16.00
CA SER A 144 -10.72 12.70 -16.16
C SER A 144 -9.37 13.25 -15.68
N TYR A 145 -8.79 12.71 -14.61
CA TYR A 145 -7.43 13.05 -14.19
C TYR A 145 -6.36 12.59 -15.20
N LEU A 146 -6.50 11.38 -15.77
CA LEU A 146 -5.65 10.88 -16.86
C LEU A 146 -5.71 11.79 -18.10
N GLU A 147 -6.90 12.20 -18.52
CA GLU A 147 -7.08 13.11 -19.66
C GLU A 147 -6.55 14.52 -19.36
N GLU A 148 -6.81 15.07 -18.17
CA GLU A 148 -6.37 16.40 -17.76
C GLU A 148 -4.85 16.50 -17.53
N ASN A 149 -4.21 15.42 -17.06
CA ASN A 149 -2.81 15.48 -16.60
C ASN A 149 -1.85 14.61 -17.43
N TYR A 150 -2.36 13.73 -18.30
CA TYR A 150 -1.54 12.71 -18.97
C TYR A 150 -1.76 12.54 -20.49
N ASN A 151 -2.42 13.49 -21.16
CA ASN A 151 -2.69 13.50 -22.62
C ASN A 151 -1.45 13.59 -23.57
N ASN A 152 -0.22 13.49 -23.05
CA ASN A 152 1.00 13.48 -23.87
C ASN A 152 1.72 12.13 -23.74
N GLU A 153 2.12 11.57 -24.89
CA GLU A 153 2.92 10.34 -25.07
C GLU A 153 4.26 10.31 -24.30
N GLU A 154 4.62 11.42 -23.65
CA GLU A 154 5.85 11.58 -22.87
C GLU A 154 5.76 11.07 -21.42
N ASN A 155 4.57 10.82 -20.87
CA ASN A 155 4.45 10.55 -19.43
C ASN A 155 4.80 9.12 -18.97
N SER A 156 5.37 9.06 -17.77
CA SER A 156 5.98 7.93 -17.09
C SER A 156 4.97 7.16 -16.23
N MET A 157 4.14 6.36 -16.90
CA MET A 157 3.36 5.36 -16.19
C MET A 157 4.29 4.38 -15.48
N VAL A 158 4.07 4.22 -14.18
CA VAL A 158 4.76 3.25 -13.33
C VAL A 158 3.77 2.19 -12.91
N PHE A 159 4.08 0.93 -13.19
CA PHE A 159 3.29 -0.20 -12.71
C PHE A 159 3.60 -0.48 -11.23
N LEU A 160 2.59 -0.45 -10.36
CA LEU A 160 2.75 -0.94 -8.98
C LEU A 160 2.45 -2.43 -8.92
N SER A 161 3.43 -3.24 -8.52
CA SER A 161 3.22 -4.64 -8.13
C SER A 161 3.10 -4.73 -6.61
N TYR A 162 2.01 -5.28 -6.10
CA TYR A 162 1.66 -5.22 -4.66
C TYR A 162 0.80 -6.43 -4.25
N ALA A 163 0.69 -6.68 -2.94
CA ALA A 163 -0.29 -7.63 -2.41
C ALA A 163 -1.69 -7.03 -2.39
N TYR A 164 -2.69 -7.77 -2.85
CA TYR A 164 -4.08 -7.30 -2.94
C TYR A 164 -4.60 -6.72 -1.60
N GLU A 165 -4.13 -7.23 -0.47
CA GLU A 165 -4.51 -6.79 0.87
C GLU A 165 -3.98 -5.38 1.25
N ASP A 166 -3.03 -4.81 0.51
CA ASP A 166 -2.43 -3.50 0.82
C ASP A 166 -3.25 -2.31 0.28
N LYS A 167 -4.57 -2.45 0.05
CA LYS A 167 -5.38 -1.46 -0.70
C LYS A 167 -5.24 -0.03 -0.17
N LEU A 168 -5.47 0.20 1.11
CA LEU A 168 -5.39 1.55 1.69
C LEU A 168 -4.01 2.18 1.47
N TYR A 169 -2.95 1.39 1.62
CA TYR A 169 -1.59 1.89 1.40
C TYR A 169 -1.33 2.19 -0.08
N THR A 170 -1.83 1.36 -1.01
CA THR A 170 -1.75 1.65 -2.44
C THR A 170 -2.49 2.93 -2.84
N ILE A 171 -3.64 3.23 -2.23
CA ILE A 171 -4.34 4.52 -2.44
C ILE A 171 -3.43 5.67 -2.00
N ALA A 172 -2.82 5.58 -0.82
CA ALA A 172 -1.96 6.65 -0.32
C ALA A 172 -0.73 6.85 -1.22
N LEU A 173 -0.12 5.76 -1.70
CA LEU A 173 0.98 5.81 -2.67
C LEU A 173 0.55 6.43 -4.00
N PHE A 174 -0.65 6.12 -4.48
CA PHE A 174 -1.20 6.73 -5.69
C PHE A 174 -1.17 8.25 -5.59
N PHE A 175 -1.80 8.82 -4.56
CA PHE A 175 -1.84 10.27 -4.36
C PHE A 175 -0.44 10.86 -4.12
N TYR A 176 0.43 10.16 -3.40
CA TYR A 176 1.81 10.62 -3.19
C TYR A 176 2.58 10.70 -4.52
N PHE A 177 2.48 9.69 -5.38
CA PHE A 177 3.13 9.68 -6.69
C PHE A 177 2.52 10.72 -7.64
N GLN A 178 1.21 10.95 -7.55
CA GLN A 178 0.54 12.02 -8.30
C GLN A 178 1.12 13.40 -7.98
N ILE A 179 1.36 13.73 -6.70
CA ILE A 179 2.04 14.97 -6.28
C ILE A 179 3.42 15.10 -6.92
N LYS A 180 4.08 13.96 -7.26
CA LYS A 180 5.38 13.91 -7.93
C LYS A 180 5.28 13.83 -9.46
N LYS A 181 4.09 14.06 -10.04
CA LYS A 181 3.79 13.98 -11.48
C LYS A 181 4.07 12.60 -12.08
N ILE A 182 3.89 11.55 -11.28
CA ILE A 182 4.01 10.16 -11.72
C ILE A 182 2.65 9.51 -11.66
N PHE A 183 2.27 8.85 -12.74
CA PHE A 183 1.08 8.02 -12.76
C PHE A 183 1.41 6.62 -12.27
N LEU A 184 0.95 6.30 -11.05
CA LEU A 184 1.10 4.99 -10.46
C LEU A 184 -0.09 4.11 -10.81
N TYR A 185 0.09 3.15 -11.72
CA TYR A 185 -0.95 2.20 -12.10
C TYR A 185 -1.17 1.17 -10.99
N ILE A 186 -2.41 1.02 -10.53
CA ILE A 186 -2.82 0.09 -9.47
C ILE A 186 -4.00 -0.75 -9.97
N ASP A 187 -3.77 -2.05 -10.16
CA ASP A 187 -4.73 -2.93 -10.84
C ASP A 187 -6.16 -2.88 -10.26
N TRP A 188 -6.31 -3.03 -8.95
CA TRP A 188 -7.64 -3.08 -8.34
C TRP A 188 -8.43 -1.78 -8.47
N MET A 189 -7.75 -0.63 -8.57
CA MET A 189 -8.37 0.68 -8.81
C MET A 189 -8.76 0.88 -10.29
N ASN A 190 -8.07 0.19 -11.20
CA ASN A 190 -8.28 0.30 -12.66
C ASN A 190 -9.32 -0.69 -13.19
N ASN A 191 -9.28 -1.91 -12.68
CA ASN A 191 -9.98 -3.04 -13.28
C ASN A 191 -11.13 -3.58 -12.43
N GLY A 192 -11.30 -3.07 -11.20
CA GLY A 192 -12.25 -3.63 -10.23
C GLY A 192 -11.94 -5.09 -9.91
N LYS A 193 -12.94 -5.83 -9.41
CA LYS A 193 -12.83 -7.27 -9.15
C LYS A 193 -13.20 -8.03 -10.44
N GLU A 194 -12.20 -8.40 -11.24
CA GLU A 194 -12.42 -9.21 -12.44
C GLU A 194 -12.49 -10.71 -12.11
N ASP A 195 -13.67 -11.31 -12.29
CA ASP A 195 -13.92 -12.71 -11.90
C ASP A 195 -13.29 -13.73 -12.87
N LYS A 196 -12.81 -13.29 -14.05
CA LYS A 196 -12.20 -14.18 -15.07
C LYS A 196 -10.69 -13.93 -15.18
N GLY A 197 -9.90 -14.86 -14.64
CA GLY A 197 -8.43 -14.75 -14.61
C GLY A 197 -7.74 -14.55 -15.97
N ASN A 198 -8.31 -15.07 -17.07
CA ASN A 198 -7.76 -14.84 -18.42
C ASN A 198 -7.92 -13.39 -18.89
N VAL A 199 -9.05 -12.75 -18.57
CA VAL A 199 -9.32 -11.35 -18.92
C VAL A 199 -8.43 -10.44 -18.09
N LEU A 200 -8.33 -10.70 -16.78
CA LEU A 200 -7.43 -9.98 -15.88
C LEU A 200 -5.99 -10.03 -16.38
N LYS A 201 -5.50 -11.23 -16.75
CA LYS A 201 -4.14 -11.41 -17.28
C LYS A 201 -3.87 -10.58 -18.53
N GLN A 202 -4.85 -10.45 -19.44
CA GLN A 202 -4.71 -9.62 -20.64
C GLN A 202 -4.67 -8.13 -20.29
N LYS A 203 -5.52 -7.67 -19.36
CA LYS A 203 -5.52 -6.28 -18.90
C LYS A 203 -4.21 -5.92 -18.21
N LEU A 204 -3.72 -6.78 -17.31
CA LEU A 204 -2.44 -6.63 -16.63
C LEU A 204 -1.27 -6.58 -17.63
N ARG A 205 -1.27 -7.46 -18.64
CA ARG A 205 -0.26 -7.41 -19.71
C ARG A 205 -0.24 -6.07 -20.42
N LYS A 206 -1.40 -5.56 -20.84
CA LYS A 206 -1.50 -4.27 -21.50
C LYS A 206 -1.01 -3.13 -20.60
N ALA A 207 -1.33 -3.16 -19.32
CA ALA A 207 -0.84 -2.17 -18.36
C ALA A 207 0.69 -2.25 -18.18
N LEU A 208 1.25 -3.46 -18.10
CA LEU A 208 2.70 -3.65 -18.07
C LEU A 208 3.37 -3.12 -19.34
N ASP A 209 2.80 -3.39 -20.52
CA ASP A 209 3.33 -2.94 -21.82
C ASP A 209 3.34 -1.41 -21.93
N ASN A 210 2.34 -0.75 -21.34
CA ASN A 210 2.23 0.71 -21.31
C ASN A 210 3.10 1.38 -20.22
N SER A 211 3.72 0.61 -19.32
CA SER A 211 4.47 1.15 -18.19
C SER A 211 5.96 1.27 -18.53
N LYS A 212 6.55 2.44 -18.26
CA LYS A 212 8.00 2.67 -18.46
C LYS A 212 8.83 2.04 -17.33
N GLN A 213 8.26 1.97 -16.14
CA GLN A 213 8.92 1.46 -14.94
C GLN A 213 7.96 0.55 -14.16
N LEU A 214 8.52 -0.36 -13.37
CA LEU A 214 7.78 -1.18 -12.43
C LEU A 214 8.35 -0.97 -11.03
N VAL A 215 7.47 -0.78 -10.05
CA VAL A 215 7.85 -0.75 -8.64
C VAL A 215 7.13 -1.86 -7.88
N PHE A 216 7.89 -2.73 -7.24
CA PHE A 216 7.37 -3.75 -6.34
C PHE A 216 7.28 -3.23 -4.91
N LEU A 217 6.11 -3.39 -4.31
CA LEU A 217 5.85 -3.00 -2.93
C LEU A 217 6.14 -4.16 -2.00
N ARG A 218 7.33 -4.16 -1.37
CA ARG A 218 7.70 -5.19 -0.40
C ARG A 218 7.04 -4.87 0.94
N THR A 219 6.18 -5.77 1.41
CA THR A 219 5.42 -5.64 2.66
C THR A 219 5.27 -7.01 3.32
N PRO A 220 4.85 -7.06 4.61
CA PRO A 220 4.46 -8.33 5.25
C PRO A 220 3.33 -9.08 4.53
N ASN A 221 2.61 -8.43 3.61
CA ASN A 221 1.56 -9.02 2.79
C ASN A 221 2.10 -9.56 1.46
N SER A 222 3.07 -8.91 0.80
CA SER A 222 3.55 -9.29 -0.55
C SER A 222 4.65 -10.34 -0.59
N GLU A 223 5.39 -10.49 0.51
CA GLU A 223 6.35 -11.57 0.71
C GLU A 223 5.80 -12.54 1.76
N LEU A 224 5.59 -13.80 1.36
CA LEU A 224 5.07 -14.81 2.27
C LEU A 224 6.03 -14.96 3.46
N LYS A 225 5.44 -14.92 4.66
CA LYS A 225 5.96 -15.34 5.97
C LYS A 225 7.46 -15.08 6.23
N ILE A 226 7.71 -14.03 7.03
CA ILE A 226 8.91 -13.75 7.85
C ILE A 226 9.24 -14.90 8.87
N GLU A 227 8.55 -16.04 8.77
CA GLU A 227 8.96 -17.32 9.35
C GLU A 227 9.06 -18.36 8.22
N GLY A 228 10.22 -18.39 7.56
CA GLY A 228 10.72 -19.56 6.82
C GLY A 228 10.24 -19.77 5.39
N ASN A 229 9.50 -18.85 4.76
CA ASN A 229 9.06 -19.05 3.37
C ASN A 229 8.98 -17.75 2.56
N TYR A 230 10.13 -17.15 2.27
CA TYR A 230 10.34 -15.81 1.69
C TYR A 230 9.98 -15.66 0.21
N TYR A 231 8.86 -16.23 -0.21
CA TYR A 231 8.44 -16.15 -1.61
C TYR A 231 7.61 -14.90 -1.83
N VAL A 232 7.96 -14.13 -2.87
CA VAL A 232 7.07 -13.09 -3.40
C VAL A 232 5.79 -13.78 -3.88
N ARG A 233 4.62 -13.22 -3.55
CA ARG A 233 3.33 -13.80 -3.94
C ARG A 233 3.27 -14.12 -5.44
N PRO A 234 2.56 -15.18 -5.86
CA PRO A 234 2.58 -15.65 -7.25
C PRO A 234 2.24 -14.60 -8.30
N TRP A 235 1.24 -13.75 -8.04
CA TRP A 235 0.88 -12.66 -8.96
C TRP A 235 1.97 -11.60 -9.07
N CYS A 236 2.52 -11.14 -7.94
CA CYS A 236 3.65 -10.20 -7.93
C CYS A 236 4.89 -10.80 -8.63
N SER A 237 5.20 -12.08 -8.36
CA SER A 237 6.27 -12.81 -9.03
C SER A 237 6.05 -12.87 -10.55
N TRP A 238 4.81 -13.11 -10.98
CA TRP A 238 4.46 -13.14 -12.41
C TRP A 238 4.59 -11.75 -13.06
N GLU A 239 4.18 -10.68 -12.39
CA GLU A 239 4.34 -9.29 -12.87
C GLU A 239 5.82 -8.92 -13.00
N LEU A 240 6.63 -9.22 -11.98
CA LEU A 240 8.07 -9.02 -11.98
C LEU A 240 8.76 -9.78 -13.11
N GLY A 241 8.39 -11.04 -13.33
CA GLY A 241 8.91 -11.85 -14.43
C GLY A 241 8.51 -11.30 -15.80
N ASN A 242 7.23 -10.96 -15.99
CA ASN A 242 6.73 -10.44 -17.26
C ASN A 242 7.37 -9.10 -17.65
N PHE A 243 7.60 -8.22 -16.68
CA PHE A 243 8.29 -6.97 -16.95
C PHE A 243 9.77 -7.19 -17.33
N TYR A 244 10.42 -8.21 -16.75
CA TYR A 244 11.82 -8.56 -17.08
C TYR A 244 12.01 -8.84 -18.57
N GLU A 245 11.15 -9.69 -19.12
CA GLU A 245 11.23 -10.13 -20.52
C GLU A 245 11.09 -8.97 -21.51
N ARG A 246 10.52 -7.84 -21.08
CA ARG A 246 10.15 -6.71 -21.94
C ARG A 246 11.11 -5.54 -21.85
N GLN A 247 11.38 -5.07 -20.63
CA GLN A 247 12.11 -3.82 -20.36
C GLN A 247 13.45 -4.06 -19.64
N GLY A 248 13.80 -5.33 -19.37
CA GLY A 248 14.99 -5.72 -18.59
C GLY A 248 14.87 -5.42 -17.10
N SER A 249 15.99 -5.47 -16.36
CA SER A 249 16.05 -5.15 -14.92
C SER A 249 16.21 -3.65 -14.64
N GLY A 250 16.69 -2.86 -15.61
CA GLY A 250 17.11 -1.48 -15.39
C GLY A 250 16.02 -0.51 -14.95
N GLN A 251 14.74 -0.83 -15.23
CA GLN A 251 13.57 -0.03 -14.89
C GLN A 251 12.67 -0.68 -13.83
N LYS A 252 13.21 -1.65 -13.09
CA LYS A 252 12.52 -2.25 -11.95
C LYS A 252 13.07 -1.69 -10.65
N PHE A 253 12.13 -1.34 -9.80
CA PHE A 253 12.38 -0.84 -8.47
C PHE A 253 11.64 -1.69 -7.46
N PHE A 254 12.09 -1.69 -6.22
CA PHE A 254 11.28 -2.15 -5.10
C PHE A 254 11.37 -1.16 -3.94
N ILE A 255 10.27 -1.04 -3.22
CA ILE A 255 10.18 -0.30 -1.97
C ILE A 255 10.44 -1.29 -0.86
N ASP A 256 11.52 -1.07 -0.10
CA ASP A 256 11.87 -1.87 1.06
C ASP A 256 11.93 -0.99 2.30
N LEU A 257 10.93 -1.11 3.16
CA LEU A 257 10.78 -0.19 4.29
C LEU A 257 11.24 -0.83 5.59
N TYR A 258 10.99 -2.12 5.77
CA TYR A 258 11.08 -2.75 7.07
C TYR A 258 12.30 -3.65 7.21
N ASP A 259 12.85 -3.68 8.41
CA ASP A 259 13.89 -4.62 8.79
C ASP A 259 13.31 -6.04 8.77
N HIS A 260 13.74 -6.80 7.76
CA HIS A 260 13.37 -8.19 7.54
C HIS A 260 14.47 -9.17 7.98
N GLY A 261 15.54 -8.69 8.65
CA GLY A 261 16.74 -9.46 8.95
C GLY A 261 17.62 -9.73 7.71
N LYS A 262 18.71 -10.50 7.88
CA LYS A 262 19.65 -10.90 6.80
C LYS A 262 19.06 -11.97 5.86
N ILE A 263 17.86 -11.74 5.35
CA ILE A 263 17.16 -12.69 4.49
C ILE A 263 17.09 -12.11 3.09
N ASP A 264 18.00 -12.60 2.24
CA ASP A 264 18.07 -12.23 0.84
C ASP A 264 17.01 -13.00 0.04
N ASN A 265 16.17 -12.28 -0.69
CA ASN A 265 15.22 -12.86 -1.61
C ASN A 265 15.80 -12.86 -3.02
N LEU A 266 16.18 -14.04 -3.52
CA LEU A 266 16.77 -14.19 -4.86
C LEU A 266 15.85 -13.71 -5.99
N GLN A 267 14.52 -13.61 -5.77
CA GLN A 267 13.61 -13.06 -6.77
C GLN A 267 13.75 -11.53 -6.95
N LEU A 268 14.38 -10.86 -5.98
CA LEU A 268 14.66 -9.42 -6.01
C LEU A 268 16.10 -9.11 -6.44
N ASP A 269 16.90 -10.13 -6.72
CA ASP A 269 18.28 -9.95 -7.18
C ASP A 269 18.34 -9.12 -8.48
N GLY A 270 19.25 -8.16 -8.52
CA GLY A 270 19.40 -7.22 -9.64
C GLY A 270 18.26 -6.19 -9.82
N ILE A 271 17.27 -6.13 -8.91
CA ILE A 271 16.25 -5.07 -8.88
C ILE A 271 16.78 -3.89 -8.06
N LYS A 272 16.50 -2.65 -8.51
CA LYS A 272 16.96 -1.46 -7.79
C LYS A 272 16.12 -1.20 -6.55
N LEU A 273 16.76 -0.95 -5.42
CA LEU A 273 16.09 -0.34 -4.27
C LEU A 273 15.69 1.09 -4.63
N LEU A 274 14.40 1.42 -4.48
CA LEU A 274 13.89 2.76 -4.79
C LEU A 274 14.44 3.79 -3.81
N THR A 275 15.21 4.77 -4.27
CA THR A 275 15.79 5.81 -3.41
C THR A 275 15.10 7.16 -3.55
N GLY A 276 14.40 7.41 -4.65
CA GLY A 276 13.73 8.69 -4.90
C GLY A 276 12.60 8.61 -5.91
N VAL A 277 11.59 9.45 -5.68
CA VAL A 277 10.39 9.63 -6.51
C VAL A 277 10.23 11.13 -6.76
N ALA A 278 10.61 11.60 -7.94
CA ALA A 278 10.64 13.02 -8.25
C ALA A 278 10.55 13.30 -9.75
N ASN A 279 9.92 14.42 -10.12
CA ASN A 279 9.93 14.97 -11.48
C ASN A 279 9.52 13.97 -12.57
N GLY A 280 8.54 13.11 -12.30
CA GLY A 280 8.13 12.11 -13.28
C GLY A 280 9.02 10.87 -13.35
N GLU A 281 10.05 10.69 -12.52
CA GLU A 281 10.94 9.53 -12.61
C GLU A 281 11.21 8.85 -11.26
N LEU A 282 11.49 7.55 -11.34
CA LEU A 282 12.03 6.75 -10.24
C LEU A 282 13.55 6.66 -10.32
N SER A 283 14.21 6.81 -9.17
CA SER A 283 15.65 6.59 -9.00
C SER A 283 15.91 5.51 -7.97
N GLY A 284 16.99 4.74 -8.14
CA GLY A 284 17.30 3.62 -7.27
C GLY A 284 18.71 3.10 -7.45
N ILE A 285 19.15 2.31 -6.47
CA ILE A 285 20.48 1.70 -6.40
C ILE A 285 20.35 0.18 -6.42
N ILE A 286 21.31 -0.52 -7.06
CA ILE A 286 21.40 -1.97 -6.95
C ILE A 286 22.04 -2.28 -5.58
N GLN A 287 21.42 -3.15 -4.80
CA GLN A 287 21.96 -3.65 -3.54
C GLN A 287 22.94 -4.80 -3.77
#